data_AF-A0A6V8EYG3-F1
#
_entry.id   AF-A0A6V8EYG3-F1
#
_cell.length_a   1.000
_cell.length_b   1.000
_cell.length_c   1.000
_cell.angle_alpha   90.00
_cell.angle_beta   90.00
_cell.angle_gamma   90.00
#
_symmetry.space_group_name_H-M   'P 1'
#
loop_
_entity.id
_entity.type
_entity.pdbx_description
1 polymer ?
#
loop_
_entity_poly.entity_id
_entity_poly.type
_entity_poly.pdbx_seq_one_letter_code
_entity_poly.pdbx_strand_id
1 'polypeptide(L)'
;GDSILGTNVNLGAGTKISNVRLDRGNVPIRNPDGSIIDSNMRKIGAMIGDSSELGCNVVTNPGAVIPSSSAIPPNTTVTGFWNHER
;
A
#
# COMPACT_ATOMS: atom_id res chain seq x y z
N GLY A 1 -0.86 0.36 10.63
CA GLY A 1 0.26 -0.57 10.88
C GLY A 1 1.55 0.15 10.58
N ASP A 2 2.65 -0.57 10.41
CA ASP A 2 4.01 -0.08 10.08
C ASP A 2 4.05 0.59 8.69
N SER A 3 3.35 1.72 8.57
CA SER A 3 3.01 2.39 7.31
C SER A 3 3.51 3.82 7.33
N ILE A 4 3.77 4.34 6.13
CA ILE A 4 4.03 5.75 5.89
C ILE A 4 2.85 6.31 5.12
N LEU A 5 2.26 7.38 5.65
CA LEU A 5 1.21 8.14 5.00
C LEU A 5 1.73 9.54 4.74
N GLY A 6 1.61 9.97 3.49
CA GLY A 6 1.87 11.33 3.08
C GLY A 6 0.86 12.33 3.66
N THR A 7 1.12 13.59 3.38
CA THR A 7 0.24 14.70 3.77
C THR A 7 -1.07 14.61 2.99
N ASN A 8 -2.20 14.92 3.65
CA ASN A 8 -3.52 14.97 3.02
C ASN A 8 -3.99 13.63 2.43
N VAL A 9 -3.56 12.50 2.99
CA VAL A 9 -4.11 11.18 2.62
C VAL A 9 -5.50 11.02 3.23
N ASN A 10 -6.46 10.59 2.41
CA ASN A 10 -7.80 10.22 2.86
C ASN A 10 -7.96 8.70 2.85
N LEU A 11 -8.34 8.12 4.00
CA LEU A 11 -8.65 6.70 4.12
C LEU A 11 -10.16 6.53 4.30
N GLY A 12 -10.81 6.02 3.26
CA GLY A 12 -12.24 5.71 3.27
C GLY A 12 -12.59 4.71 4.35
N ALA A 13 -13.85 4.76 4.80
CA ALA A 13 -14.33 3.93 5.90
C ALA A 13 -14.03 2.44 5.65
N GLY A 14 -13.51 1.76 6.69
CA GLY A 14 -13.20 0.33 6.62
C GLY A 14 -11.88 -0.02 5.93
N THR A 15 -11.12 0.95 5.39
CA THR A 15 -9.79 0.73 4.80
C THR A 15 -8.87 -0.03 5.76
N LYS A 16 -8.20 -1.07 5.27
CA LYS A 16 -7.28 -1.91 6.07
C LYS A 16 -5.90 -1.92 5.45
N ILE A 17 -4.91 -1.58 6.27
CA ILE A 17 -3.50 -1.68 5.89
C ILE A 17 -2.88 -2.85 6.62
N SER A 18 -2.74 -3.98 5.92
CA SER A 18 -2.07 -5.17 6.45
C SER A 18 -0.56 -4.93 6.49
N ASN A 19 0.09 -5.37 7.57
CA ASN A 19 1.52 -5.19 7.78
C ASN A 19 2.30 -6.49 7.95
N VAL A 20 1.66 -7.66 7.95
CA VAL A 20 2.35 -8.95 8.12
C VAL A 20 1.90 -9.91 7.04
N ARG A 21 2.85 -10.57 6.38
CA ARG A 21 2.55 -11.64 5.43
C ARG A 21 1.96 -12.85 6.15
N LEU A 22 1.06 -13.57 5.49
CA LEU A 22 0.45 -14.78 6.04
C LEU A 22 1.48 -15.89 6.31
N ASP A 23 2.48 -16.01 5.42
CA ASP A 23 3.60 -16.94 5.56
C ASP A 23 4.67 -16.50 6.57
N ARG A 24 4.48 -15.34 7.23
CA ARG A 24 5.42 -14.74 8.19
C ARG A 24 6.81 -14.44 7.59
N GLY A 25 6.95 -14.43 6.26
CA GLY A 25 8.16 -14.06 5.52
C GLY A 25 8.55 -12.59 5.71
N ASN A 26 9.73 -12.21 5.20
CA ASN A 26 10.07 -10.79 5.05
C ASN A 26 9.14 -10.13 4.02
N VAL A 27 8.77 -8.88 4.21
CA VAL A 27 7.88 -8.15 3.30
C VAL A 27 8.69 -7.62 2.10
N PRO A 28 8.42 -8.04 0.86
CA PRO A 28 9.12 -7.53 -0.30
C PRO A 28 8.53 -6.18 -0.71
N ILE A 29 9.36 -5.28 -1.23
CA ILE A 29 8.93 -4.02 -1.84
C ILE A 29 9.06 -4.14 -3.34
N ARG A 30 7.97 -3.87 -4.07
CA ARG A 30 7.96 -3.81 -5.54
C ARG A 30 8.14 -2.36 -5.97
N ASN A 31 9.14 -2.13 -6.81
CA ASN A 31 9.44 -0.83 -7.41
C ASN A 31 8.56 -0.56 -8.65
N PRO A 32 8.48 0.70 -9.11
CA PRO A 32 7.71 1.07 -10.32
C PRO A 32 8.17 0.32 -11.58
N ASP A 33 9.48 0.04 -11.68
CA ASP A 33 10.09 -0.71 -12.80
C ASP A 33 9.82 -2.23 -12.74
N GLY A 34 9.07 -2.68 -11.73
CA GLY A 34 8.73 -4.08 -11.51
C GLY A 34 9.79 -4.87 -10.75
N SER A 35 10.97 -4.30 -10.46
CA SER A 35 11.99 -4.92 -9.61
C SER A 35 11.49 -5.11 -8.18
N ILE A 36 12.04 -6.11 -7.49
CA ILE A 36 11.63 -6.48 -6.13
C ILE A 36 12.85 -6.43 -5.22
N ILE A 37 12.70 -5.77 -4.08
CA ILE A 37 13.72 -5.67 -3.03
C ILE A 37 13.21 -6.40 -1.79
N ASP A 38 14.04 -7.26 -1.19
CA ASP A 38 13.77 -7.77 0.15
C ASP A 38 14.04 -6.67 1.18
N SER A 39 13.03 -6.30 1.96
CA SER A 39 13.18 -5.29 3.01
C SER A 39 13.97 -5.79 4.22
N ASN A 40 14.18 -7.11 4.35
CA ASN A 40 14.64 -7.77 5.57
C ASN A 40 13.75 -7.53 6.80
N MET A 41 12.52 -7.05 6.61
CA MET A 41 11.59 -6.75 7.69
C MET A 41 10.40 -7.70 7.68
N ARG A 42 10.03 -8.22 8.86
CA ARG A 42 8.85 -9.07 9.04
C ARG A 42 7.53 -8.31 9.00
N LYS A 43 7.56 -6.98 9.24
CA LYS A 43 6.35 -6.15 9.31
C LYS A 43 6.54 -4.86 8.53
N ILE A 44 5.81 -4.69 7.44
CA ILE A 44 5.70 -3.44 6.67
C ILE A 44 4.26 -3.33 6.21
N GLY A 45 3.62 -2.21 6.52
CA GLY A 45 2.29 -1.84 6.07
C GLY A 45 2.30 -1.36 4.63
N ALA A 46 1.96 -0.10 4.41
CA ALA A 46 1.95 0.52 3.08
C ALA A 46 2.68 1.86 3.10
N MET A 47 3.23 2.24 1.95
CA MET A 47 3.78 3.56 1.67
C MET A 47 2.77 4.30 0.77
N ILE A 48 2.09 5.29 1.31
CA ILE A 48 0.99 6.01 0.64
C ILE A 48 1.42 7.46 0.42
N GLY A 49 1.55 7.87 -0.84
CA GLY A 49 1.98 9.22 -1.22
C GLY A 49 0.95 10.29 -0.91
N ASP A 50 1.41 11.54 -0.93
CA ASP A 50 0.63 12.73 -0.58
C ASP A 50 -0.65 12.88 -1.41
N SER A 51 -1.72 13.40 -0.80
CA SER A 51 -3.01 13.66 -1.45
C SER A 51 -3.66 12.45 -2.12
N SER A 52 -3.34 11.23 -1.66
CA SER A 52 -3.97 10.01 -2.15
C SER A 52 -5.26 9.70 -1.41
N GLU A 53 -6.24 9.17 -2.13
CA GLU A 53 -7.56 8.82 -1.62
C GLU A 53 -7.78 7.32 -1.79
N LEU A 54 -7.98 6.62 -0.67
CA LEU A 54 -8.35 5.21 -0.68
C LEU A 54 -9.85 5.11 -0.42
N GLY A 55 -10.61 4.54 -1.37
CA GLY A 55 -12.04 4.33 -1.21
C GLY A 55 -12.42 3.41 -0.05
N CYS A 56 -13.71 3.36 0.29
CA CYS A 56 -14.19 2.51 1.38
C CYS A 56 -13.80 1.04 1.17
N ASN A 57 -13.45 0.37 2.27
CA ASN A 57 -13.05 -1.05 2.28
C ASN A 57 -11.86 -1.40 1.36
N VAL A 58 -11.01 -0.44 0.99
CA VAL A 58 -9.72 -0.77 0.35
C VAL A 58 -8.87 -1.60 1.30
N VAL A 59 -8.19 -2.61 0.78
CA VAL A 59 -7.22 -3.43 1.53
C VAL A 59 -5.85 -3.30 0.88
N THR A 60 -4.83 -2.91 1.62
CA THR A 60 -3.45 -2.95 1.13
C THR A 60 -2.72 -4.15 1.73
N ASN A 61 -2.08 -4.94 0.87
CA ASN A 61 -1.18 -6.00 1.30
C ASN A 61 0.13 -5.42 1.87
N PRO A 62 0.86 -6.20 2.69
CA PRO A 62 2.15 -5.76 3.22
C PRO A 62 3.10 -5.34 2.10
N GLY A 63 3.73 -4.18 2.25
CA GLY A 63 4.67 -3.61 1.28
C GLY A 63 4.01 -2.89 0.10
N ALA A 64 2.70 -2.65 0.13
CA ALA A 64 2.03 -1.87 -0.92
C ALA A 64 2.60 -0.45 -1.02
N VAL A 65 2.76 0.03 -2.26
CA VAL A 65 3.29 1.36 -2.59
C VAL A 65 2.28 2.09 -3.46
N ILE A 66 1.76 3.21 -2.96
CA ILE A 66 0.76 4.03 -3.64
C ILE A 66 1.39 5.40 -3.92
N PRO A 67 1.56 5.80 -5.19
CA PRO A 67 2.10 7.12 -5.54
C PRO A 67 1.24 8.27 -5.02
N SER A 68 1.81 9.47 -4.93
CA SER A 68 1.05 10.68 -4.59
C SER A 68 -0.07 10.96 -5.59
N SER A 69 -1.16 11.57 -5.13
CA SER A 69 -2.35 11.92 -5.91
C SER A 69 -3.03 10.71 -6.57
N SER A 70 -2.96 9.53 -5.94
CA SER A 70 -3.65 8.34 -6.41
C SER A 70 -5.08 8.29 -5.88
N ALA A 71 -6.03 7.83 -6.71
CA ALA A 71 -7.37 7.47 -6.27
C ALA A 71 -7.55 5.96 -6.39
N ILE A 72 -7.76 5.29 -5.26
CA ILE A 72 -7.98 3.84 -5.21
C ILE A 72 -9.48 3.58 -5.09
N PRO A 73 -10.11 2.86 -6.04
CA PRO A 73 -11.55 2.59 -5.99
C PRO A 73 -11.95 1.80 -4.72
N PRO A 74 -13.18 1.99 -4.19
CA PRO A 74 -13.70 1.20 -3.08
C PRO A 74 -13.61 -0.32 -3.32
N ASN A 75 -13.41 -1.09 -2.25
CA ASN A 75 -13.25 -2.55 -2.25
C ASN A 75 -12.03 -3.08 -3.06
N THR A 76 -11.10 -2.22 -3.47
CA THR A 76 -9.87 -2.65 -4.17
C THR A 76 -8.88 -3.30 -3.20
N THR A 77 -8.21 -4.37 -3.66
CA THR A 77 -7.03 -4.91 -2.98
C THR A 77 -5.75 -4.47 -3.70
N VAL A 78 -4.89 -3.73 -3.00
CA VAL A 78 -3.62 -3.23 -3.54
C VAL A 78 -2.47 -4.15 -3.16
N THR A 79 -1.68 -4.58 -4.13
CA THR A 79 -0.48 -5.43 -3.93
C THR A 79 0.70 -4.85 -4.69
N GLY A 80 1.83 -4.67 -4.00
CA GLY A 80 3.03 -4.08 -4.60
C GLY A 80 2.81 -2.62 -4.98
N PHE A 81 3.36 -2.19 -6.11
CA PHE A 81 3.24 -0.82 -6.61
C PHE A 81 1.91 -0.60 -7.35
N TRP A 82 1.19 0.46 -7.01
CA TRP A 82 -0.05 0.86 -7.67
C TRP A 82 0.24 1.55 -9.00
N ASN A 83 -0.02 0.83 -10.10
CA ASN A 83 0.02 1.33 -11.46
C ASN A 83 -1.43 1.52 -11.95
N HIS A 84 -1.99 2.71 -11.82
CA HIS A 84 -3.22 3.04 -12.53
C HIS A 84 -2.98 4.28 -13.37
N GLU A 85 -2.91 4.06 -14.68
CA GLU A 85 -3.25 5.10 -15.65
C GLU A 85 -4.71 5.47 -15.41
N ARG A 86 -5.02 6.76 -15.32
CA ARG A 86 -6.37 7.27 -15.10
C ARG A 86 -7.39 6.69 -16.07
#